data_AF-A0A7X5XAE3-F1
#
_entry.id   AF-A0A7X5XAE3-F1
#
_cell.length_a   1.000
_cell.length_b   1.000
_cell.length_c   1.000
_cell.angle_alpha   90.00
_cell.angle_beta   90.00
_cell.angle_gamma   90.00
#
_symmetry.space_group_name_H-M   'P 1'
#
loop_
_entity.id
_entity.type
_entity.pdbx_description
1 polymer ?
#
loop_
_entity_poly.entity_id
_entity_poly.type
_entity_poly.pdbx_seq_one_letter_code
_entity_poly.pdbx_strand_id
1 'polypeptide(L)'
;MLTSLGVQAEAVPQDLDAAAALYRSLLADRRVLVVLDNAATVGQVRPLLPGSAHSLVLVTSRSRLSGLAVRDGARRPTLGVLPEPEAVALLRVVTAGYRPVDDERKLAELARLCARLPLALRIAAERAASHPHLRLDDLIADLRDESALWDALSTGDEEEAEAVRTVFA
;
A
#
# COMPACT_ATOMS: atom_id res chain seq x y z
N MET A 1 21.04 2.85 6.85
CA MET A 1 21.28 2.24 5.51
C MET A 1 22.77 2.00 5.23
N LEU A 2 23.65 3.01 5.33
CA LEU A 2 25.10 2.75 5.20
C LEU A 2 25.63 1.87 6.34
N THR A 3 25.13 2.08 7.56
CA THR A 3 25.45 1.25 8.74
C THR A 3 25.08 -0.23 8.55
N SER A 4 23.91 -0.51 7.98
CA SER A 4 23.48 -1.88 7.64
C SER A 4 24.32 -2.52 6.52
N LEU A 5 25.13 -1.74 5.79
CA LEU A 5 26.09 -2.23 4.80
C LEU A 5 27.51 -2.37 5.38
N GLY A 6 27.69 -2.17 6.69
CA GLY A 6 28.96 -2.34 7.40
C GLY A 6 29.78 -1.06 7.61
N VAL A 7 29.24 0.11 7.26
CA VAL A 7 29.89 1.40 7.53
C VAL A 7 29.73 1.75 9.00
N GLN A 8 30.83 2.05 9.70
CA GLN A 8 30.76 2.54 11.09
C GLN A 8 29.98 3.86 11.14
N ALA A 9 29.18 4.09 12.19
CA ALA A 9 28.29 5.24 12.26
C ALA A 9 29.03 6.58 12.15
N GLU A 10 30.23 6.64 12.73
CA GLU A 10 31.12 7.81 12.73
C GLU A 10 31.75 8.07 11.35
N ALA A 11 31.81 7.04 10.50
CA ALA A 11 32.35 7.10 9.15
C ALA A 11 31.27 7.43 8.09
N VAL A 12 30.01 7.61 8.49
CA VAL A 12 28.93 8.01 7.58
C VAL A 12 29.10 9.48 7.20
N PRO A 13 29.27 9.81 5.91
CA PRO A 13 29.35 11.20 5.47
C PRO A 13 28.08 11.97 5.82
N GLN A 14 28.24 13.22 6.28
CA GLN A 14 27.12 14.13 6.55
C GLN A 14 26.53 14.72 5.26
N ASP A 15 27.36 14.84 4.23
CA ASP A 15 26.95 15.26 2.90
C ASP A 15 26.25 14.11 2.15
N LEU A 16 25.09 14.41 1.57
CA LEU A 16 24.26 13.42 0.90
C LEU A 16 24.93 12.83 -0.34
N ASP A 17 25.64 13.65 -1.13
CA ASP A 17 26.30 13.19 -2.35
C ASP A 17 27.47 12.26 -2.01
N ALA A 18 28.25 12.58 -0.98
CA ALA A 18 29.29 11.72 -0.45
C ALA A 18 28.72 10.40 0.11
N ALA A 19 27.62 10.45 0.87
CA ALA A 19 26.94 9.27 1.38
C ALA A 19 26.41 8.38 0.24
N ALA A 20 25.84 8.99 -0.81
CA ALA A 20 25.35 8.31 -2.00
C ALA A 20 26.50 7.67 -2.81
N ALA A 21 27.64 8.34 -2.93
CA ALA A 21 28.82 7.80 -3.59
C ALA A 21 29.40 6.59 -2.84
N LEU A 22 29.48 6.66 -1.50
CA LEU A 22 29.88 5.54 -0.66
C LEU A 22 28.90 4.37 -0.81
N TYR A 23 27.60 4.65 -0.75
CA TYR A 23 26.56 3.65 -0.96
C TYR A 23 26.72 2.93 -2.31
N ARG A 24 26.87 3.67 -3.41
CA ARG A 24 27.07 3.07 -4.75
C ARG A 24 28.35 2.24 -4.82
N SER A 25 29.42 2.69 -4.17
CA SER A 25 30.68 1.95 -4.10
C SER A 25 30.52 0.61 -3.37
N LEU A 26 29.78 0.60 -2.27
CA LEU A 26 29.49 -0.63 -1.51
C LEU A 26 28.64 -1.63 -2.29
N LEU A 27 27.80 -1.14 -3.20
CA LEU A 27 26.92 -1.96 -4.04
C LEU A 27 27.53 -2.36 -5.39
N ALA A 28 28.68 -1.82 -5.78
CA ALA A 28 29.23 -1.96 -7.12
C ALA A 28 29.32 -3.43 -7.58
N ASP A 29 29.83 -4.30 -6.69
CA ASP A 29 30.04 -5.73 -6.97
C ASP A 29 28.98 -6.63 -6.33
N ARG A 30 27.86 -6.06 -5.85
CA ARG A 30 26.81 -6.81 -5.17
C ARG A 30 25.58 -6.96 -6.06
N ARG A 31 24.92 -8.12 -5.94
CA ARG A 31 23.58 -8.36 -6.47
C ARG A 31 22.58 -8.08 -5.36
N VAL A 32 21.95 -6.91 -5.40
CA VAL A 32 20.98 -6.50 -4.37
C VAL A 32 19.65 -6.06 -4.97
N LEU A 33 18.57 -6.34 -4.24
CA LEU A 33 17.28 -5.71 -4.44
C LEU A 33 17.11 -4.62 -3.38
N VAL A 34 16.88 -3.39 -3.83
CA VAL A 34 16.61 -2.24 -2.96
C VAL A 34 15.12 -1.94 -3.06
N VAL A 35 14.41 -2.01 -1.93
CA VAL A 35 12.99 -1.66 -1.86
C VAL A 35 12.86 -0.32 -1.16
N LEU A 36 12.35 0.68 -1.87
CA LEU A 36 12.06 2.01 -1.35
C LEU A 36 10.56 2.14 -1.19
N ASP A 37 10.09 1.99 0.04
CA ASP A 37 8.68 2.05 0.35
C ASP A 37 8.20 3.50 0.54
N ASN A 38 7.04 3.82 -0.03
CA ASN A 38 6.33 5.08 0.11
C ASN A 38 7.18 6.34 -0.20
N ALA A 39 7.96 6.31 -1.29
CA ALA A 39 8.78 7.44 -1.69
C ALA A 39 7.91 8.65 -2.10
N ALA A 40 8.11 9.80 -1.47
CA ALA A 40 7.33 11.00 -1.78
C ALA A 40 7.88 11.74 -3.00
N THR A 41 9.21 11.80 -3.14
CA THR A 41 9.88 12.61 -4.18
C THR A 41 11.00 11.86 -4.89
N VAL A 42 11.30 12.30 -6.12
CA VAL A 42 12.42 11.78 -6.92
C VAL A 42 13.77 12.04 -6.23
N GLY A 43 13.88 13.13 -5.47
CA GLY A 43 15.09 13.49 -4.73
C GLY A 43 15.44 12.50 -3.61
N GLN A 44 14.45 11.81 -3.04
CA GLN A 44 14.70 10.74 -2.06
C GLN A 44 15.24 9.46 -2.73
N VAL A 45 14.81 9.20 -3.98
CA VAL A 45 15.13 7.96 -4.69
C VAL A 45 16.51 8.02 -5.36
N ARG A 46 16.83 9.12 -6.05
CA ARG A 46 18.05 9.22 -6.86
C ARG A 46 19.36 8.91 -6.13
N PRO A 47 19.59 9.41 -4.89
CA PRO A 47 20.79 9.08 -4.14
C PRO A 47 20.96 7.57 -3.87
N LEU A 48 19.84 6.82 -3.87
CA LEU A 48 19.78 5.40 -3.56
C LEU A 48 19.77 4.50 -4.81
N LEU A 49 19.87 5.09 -6.01
CA LEU A 49 20.02 4.32 -7.24
C LEU A 49 21.46 3.76 -7.34
N PRO A 50 21.62 2.43 -7.46
CA PRO A 50 22.93 1.81 -7.66
C PRO A 50 23.47 2.16 -9.05
N GLY A 51 24.80 2.20 -9.17
CA GLY A 51 25.46 2.38 -10.48
C GLY A 51 25.68 1.06 -11.24
N SER A 52 25.40 -0.10 -10.64
CA SER A 52 25.69 -1.41 -11.21
C SER A 52 24.48 -2.03 -11.91
N ALA A 53 24.71 -2.70 -13.04
CA ALA A 53 23.67 -3.42 -13.80
C ALA A 53 23.14 -4.69 -13.09
N HIS A 54 23.74 -5.06 -11.95
CA HIS A 54 23.42 -6.28 -11.20
C HIS A 54 22.42 -6.06 -10.06
N SER A 55 21.99 -4.81 -9.86
CA SER A 55 21.06 -4.42 -8.80
C SER A 55 19.70 -3.98 -9.37
N LEU A 56 18.63 -4.22 -8.63
CA LEU A 56 17.28 -3.77 -8.96
C LEU A 56 16.77 -2.85 -7.86
N VAL A 57 16.10 -1.76 -8.25
CA VAL A 57 15.40 -0.87 -7.32
C VAL A 57 13.91 -0.97 -7.57
N LEU A 58 13.16 -1.37 -6.55
CA LEU A 58 11.70 -1.33 -6.53
C LEU A 58 11.25 -0.15 -5.68
N VAL A 59 10.42 0.71 -6.24
CA VAL A 59 9.90 1.89 -5.55
C VAL A 59 8.39 1.77 -5.47
N THR A 60 7.83 1.86 -4.27
CA THR A 60 6.39 2.11 -4.08
C THR A 60 6.21 3.60 -3.79
N SER A 61 5.13 4.19 -4.31
CA SER A 61 4.85 5.60 -4.14
C SER A 61 3.38 5.88 -4.41
N ARG A 62 2.84 6.90 -3.74
CA ARG A 62 1.55 7.51 -4.07
C ARG A 62 1.66 8.60 -5.15
N SER A 63 2.88 9.10 -5.41
CA SER A 63 3.13 10.08 -6.46
C SER A 63 3.67 9.41 -7.74
N ARG A 64 3.46 10.03 -8.90
CA ARG A 64 3.86 9.44 -10.18
C ARG A 64 5.38 9.33 -10.38
N LEU A 65 6.16 10.07 -9.57
CA LEU A 65 7.62 10.17 -9.65
C LEU A 65 8.14 10.26 -11.10
N SER A 66 7.51 11.11 -11.92
CA SER A 66 7.70 11.09 -13.37
C SER A 66 9.14 11.33 -13.82
N GLY A 67 9.91 12.06 -13.03
CA GLY A 67 11.34 12.28 -13.25
C GLY A 67 12.17 10.99 -13.32
N LEU A 68 11.78 9.93 -12.61
CA LEU A 68 12.46 8.63 -12.66
C LEU A 68 12.25 7.91 -14.00
N ALA A 69 11.04 8.00 -14.57
CA ALA A 69 10.79 7.42 -15.88
C ALA A 69 11.51 8.20 -17.00
N VAL A 70 11.57 9.54 -16.87
CA VAL A 70 12.17 10.42 -17.88
C VAL A 70 13.69 10.34 -17.90
N ARG A 71 14.35 10.29 -16.73
CA ARG A 71 15.82 10.41 -16.64
C ARG A 71 16.52 9.12 -16.20
N ASP A 72 15.82 8.28 -15.47
CA ASP A 72 16.42 7.13 -14.77
C ASP A 72 15.92 5.79 -15.34
N GLY A 73 15.17 5.82 -16.46
CA GLY A 73 14.70 4.62 -17.17
C GLY A 73 13.67 3.79 -16.41
N ALA A 74 13.03 4.35 -15.38
CA ALA A 74 12.12 3.61 -14.52
C ALA A 74 10.88 3.14 -15.28
N ARG A 75 10.59 1.84 -15.17
CA ARG A 75 9.31 1.25 -15.60
C ARG A 75 8.28 1.41 -14.50
N ARG A 76 7.07 1.84 -14.85
CA ARG A 76 5.98 2.07 -13.89
C ARG A 76 4.77 1.21 -14.23
N PRO A 77 4.59 0.05 -13.58
CA PRO A 77 3.31 -0.62 -13.59
C PRO A 77 2.29 0.23 -12.80
N THR A 78 1.13 0.48 -13.37
CA THR A 78 0.02 1.11 -12.64
C THR A 78 -0.78 0.03 -11.93
N LEU A 79 -0.90 0.14 -10.62
CA LEU A 79 -1.80 -0.71 -9.83
C LEU A 79 -3.21 -0.13 -9.95
N GLY A 80 -4.13 -0.92 -10.51
CA GLY A 80 -5.56 -0.61 -10.53
C GLY A 80 -6.25 -1.05 -9.24
N VAL A 81 -7.56 -0.78 -9.16
CA VAL A 81 -8.43 -1.43 -8.19
C VAL A 81 -8.56 -2.92 -8.49
N LEU A 82 -9.00 -3.72 -7.52
CA LEU A 82 -9.21 -5.15 -7.76
C LEU A 82 -10.32 -5.35 -8.82
N PRO A 83 -10.14 -6.32 -9.74
CA PRO A 83 -11.26 -6.87 -10.51
C PRO A 83 -12.38 -7.32 -9.57
N GLU A 84 -13.64 -7.19 -9.99
CA GLU A 84 -14.80 -7.54 -9.12
C GLU A 84 -14.72 -8.99 -8.56
N PRO A 85 -14.34 -10.01 -9.35
CA PRO A 85 -14.19 -11.37 -8.81
C PRO A 85 -13.12 -11.49 -7.71
N GLU A 86 -12.01 -10.75 -7.84
CA GLU A 86 -10.93 -10.73 -6.84
C GLU A 86 -11.33 -9.95 -5.58
N ALA A 87 -12.08 -8.86 -5.74
CA ALA A 87 -12.64 -8.11 -4.63
C ALA A 87 -13.64 -8.96 -3.81
N VAL A 88 -14.53 -9.68 -4.48
CA VAL A 88 -15.45 -10.63 -3.83
C VAL A 88 -14.68 -11.77 -3.17
N ALA A 89 -13.64 -12.31 -3.82
CA ALA A 89 -12.80 -13.35 -3.24
C ALA A 89 -12.11 -12.87 -1.96
N LEU A 90 -11.59 -11.63 -1.94
CA LEU A 90 -10.99 -11.03 -0.76
C LEU A 90 -12.00 -10.91 0.40
N LEU A 91 -13.21 -10.41 0.13
CA LEU A 91 -14.28 -10.34 1.14
C LEU A 91 -14.59 -11.72 1.72
N ARG A 92 -14.74 -12.75 0.86
CA ARG A 92 -15.00 -14.13 1.30
C ARG A 92 -13.89 -14.67 2.19
N VAL A 93 -12.62 -14.43 1.86
CA VAL A 93 -11.49 -14.92 2.65
C VAL A 93 -11.52 -14.35 4.06
N VAL A 94 -11.84 -13.06 4.20
CA VAL A 94 -11.90 -12.40 5.52
C VAL A 94 -13.15 -12.82 6.31
N THR A 95 -14.30 -13.01 5.65
CA THR A 95 -15.57 -13.37 6.33
C THR A 95 -15.77 -14.88 6.55
N ALA A 96 -14.95 -15.75 5.94
CA ALA A 96 -15.12 -17.20 5.93
C ALA A 96 -15.27 -17.87 7.32
N GLY A 97 -14.66 -17.30 8.35
CA GLY A 97 -14.74 -17.83 9.73
C GLY A 97 -16.01 -17.42 10.49
N TYR A 98 -16.74 -16.42 10.00
CA TYR A 98 -17.80 -15.74 10.76
C TYR A 98 -19.18 -15.93 10.14
N ARG A 99 -19.26 -16.18 8.83
CA ARG A 99 -20.53 -16.26 8.09
C ARG A 99 -20.52 -17.44 7.11
N PRO A 100 -21.32 -18.49 7.35
CA PRO A 100 -21.54 -19.52 6.34
C PRO A 100 -22.53 -19.02 5.29
N VAL A 101 -22.05 -18.89 4.04
CA VAL A 101 -22.83 -18.61 2.81
C VAL A 101 -23.33 -17.17 2.68
N ASP A 102 -22.42 -16.24 2.39
CA ASP A 102 -22.81 -14.91 1.91
C ASP A 102 -23.29 -14.99 0.44
N ASP A 103 -24.41 -14.32 0.15
CA ASP A 103 -24.94 -14.14 -1.20
C ASP A 103 -23.92 -13.36 -2.04
N GLU A 104 -23.46 -13.98 -3.13
CA GLU A 104 -22.46 -13.42 -4.04
C GLU A 104 -22.87 -12.04 -4.57
N ARG A 105 -24.17 -11.80 -4.75
CA ARG A 105 -24.67 -10.50 -5.20
C ARG A 105 -24.42 -9.40 -4.17
N LYS A 106 -24.58 -9.71 -2.88
CA LYS A 106 -24.36 -8.77 -1.78
C LYS A 106 -22.88 -8.48 -1.58
N LEU A 107 -22.03 -9.49 -1.71
CA LEU A 107 -20.58 -9.29 -1.69
C LEU A 107 -20.10 -8.43 -2.87
N ALA A 108 -20.66 -8.64 -4.06
CA ALA A 108 -20.37 -7.80 -5.23
C ALA A 108 -20.84 -6.35 -5.01
N GLU A 109 -21.99 -6.16 -4.37
CA GLU A 109 -22.50 -4.83 -4.00
C GLU A 109 -21.61 -4.13 -2.97
N LEU A 110 -21.25 -4.82 -1.89
CA LEU A 110 -20.29 -4.31 -0.90
C LEU A 110 -18.96 -3.96 -1.57
N ALA A 111 -18.46 -4.82 -2.46
CA ALA A 111 -17.23 -4.56 -3.18
C ALA A 111 -17.28 -3.30 -4.04
N ARG A 112 -18.43 -3.02 -4.68
CA ARG A 112 -18.65 -1.78 -5.44
C ARG A 112 -18.71 -0.54 -4.52
N LEU A 113 -19.36 -0.62 -3.37
CA LEU A 113 -19.39 0.47 -2.38
C LEU A 113 -18.00 0.79 -1.85
N CYS A 114 -17.15 -0.22 -1.64
CA CYS A 114 -15.73 -0.04 -1.29
C CYS A 114 -14.84 0.39 -2.46
N ALA A 115 -15.42 0.77 -3.61
CA ALA A 115 -14.72 1.10 -4.85
C ALA A 115 -13.72 0.01 -5.34
N ARG A 116 -13.85 -1.23 -4.85
CA ARG A 116 -12.92 -2.36 -5.03
C ARG A 116 -11.49 -2.08 -4.58
N LEU A 117 -11.32 -1.15 -3.64
CA LEU A 117 -10.02 -0.82 -3.04
C LEU A 117 -9.68 -1.88 -1.98
N PRO A 118 -8.52 -2.57 -2.07
CA PRO A 118 -8.16 -3.65 -1.14
C PRO A 118 -8.32 -3.28 0.34
N LEU A 119 -7.90 -2.08 0.74
CA LEU A 119 -7.97 -1.65 2.13
C LEU A 119 -9.41 -1.36 2.58
N ALA A 120 -10.22 -0.67 1.76
CA ALA A 120 -11.64 -0.43 2.06
C ALA A 120 -12.42 -1.75 2.19
N LEU A 121 -12.13 -2.73 1.33
CA LEU A 121 -12.73 -4.06 1.39
C LEU A 121 -12.36 -4.79 2.69
N ARG A 122 -11.10 -4.69 3.14
CA ARG A 122 -10.65 -5.30 4.39
C ARG A 122 -11.35 -4.68 5.60
N ILE A 123 -11.47 -3.35 5.64
CA ILE A 123 -12.14 -2.64 6.74
C ILE A 123 -13.63 -3.04 6.79
N ALA A 124 -14.31 -3.05 5.65
CA ALA A 124 -15.70 -3.49 5.58
C ALA A 124 -15.89 -4.96 6.00
N ALA A 125 -14.98 -5.85 5.59
CA ALA A 125 -15.03 -7.25 5.98
C ALA A 125 -14.73 -7.46 7.47
N GLU A 126 -13.79 -6.72 8.05
CA GLU A 126 -13.47 -6.78 9.48
C GLU A 126 -14.66 -6.28 10.32
N ARG A 127 -15.32 -5.19 9.90
CA ARG A 127 -16.56 -4.72 10.53
C ARG A 127 -17.65 -5.79 10.49
N ALA A 128 -17.81 -6.47 9.35
CA ALA A 128 -18.77 -7.55 9.20
C ALA A 128 -18.44 -8.78 10.07
N ALA A 129 -17.16 -9.07 10.27
CA ALA A 129 -16.64 -10.15 11.12
C ALA A 129 -16.80 -9.83 12.62
N SER A 130 -16.49 -8.60 13.02
CA SER A 130 -16.63 -8.10 14.40
C SER A 130 -18.08 -7.94 14.86
N HIS A 131 -19.04 -7.90 13.92
CA HIS A 131 -20.48 -7.83 14.22
C HIS A 131 -21.27 -8.99 13.57
N PRO A 132 -21.11 -10.25 14.01
CA PRO A 132 -21.73 -11.42 13.36
C PRO A 132 -23.26 -11.35 13.28
N HIS A 133 -23.91 -10.64 14.20
CA HIS A 133 -25.37 -10.48 14.25
C HIS A 133 -25.92 -9.44 13.25
N LEU A 134 -25.08 -8.49 12.79
CA LEU A 134 -25.46 -7.52 11.77
C LEU A 134 -25.63 -8.24 10.43
N ARG A 135 -26.69 -7.97 9.68
CA ARG A 135 -26.83 -8.57 8.34
C ARG A 135 -25.97 -7.78 7.36
N LEU A 136 -25.47 -8.44 6.32
CA LEU A 136 -24.73 -7.77 5.25
C LEU A 136 -25.56 -6.69 4.56
N ASP A 137 -26.89 -6.86 4.50
CA ASP A 137 -27.84 -5.86 3.98
C ASP A 137 -27.80 -4.57 4.82
N ASP A 138 -27.70 -4.69 6.14
CA ASP A 138 -27.67 -3.56 7.07
C ASP A 138 -26.35 -2.80 6.92
N LEU A 139 -25.22 -3.53 6.81
CA LEU A 139 -23.92 -2.93 6.54
C LEU A 139 -23.88 -2.18 5.19
N ILE A 140 -24.48 -2.76 4.15
CA ILE A 140 -24.60 -2.12 2.83
C ILE A 140 -25.46 -0.86 2.92
N ALA A 141 -26.55 -0.88 3.70
CA ALA A 141 -27.39 0.28 3.91
C ALA A 141 -26.63 1.39 4.66
N ASP A 142 -25.89 1.04 5.72
CA ASP A 142 -25.05 1.99 6.47
C ASP A 142 -24.00 2.65 5.56
N LEU A 143 -23.30 1.87 4.73
CA LEU A 143 -22.26 2.41 3.83
C LEU A 143 -22.82 3.28 2.68
N ARG A 144 -24.12 3.19 2.38
CA ARG A 144 -24.78 4.04 1.38
C ARG A 144 -25.12 5.43 1.92
N ASP A 145 -25.28 5.56 3.23
CA ASP A 145 -25.49 6.86 3.85
C ASP A 145 -24.12 7.56 3.96
N GLU A 146 -23.90 8.61 3.16
CA GLU A 146 -22.60 9.30 2.97
C GLU A 146 -21.99 9.81 4.28
N SER A 147 -22.82 10.09 5.28
CA SER A 147 -22.39 10.47 6.64
C SER A 147 -21.87 9.27 7.42
N ALA A 148 -22.50 8.11 7.21
CA ALA A 148 -22.18 6.86 7.87
C ALA A 148 -21.08 6.08 7.14
N LEU A 149 -20.71 6.36 5.88
CA LEU A 149 -19.51 5.77 5.27
C LEU A 149 -18.25 6.11 6.07
N TRP A 150 -18.15 7.34 6.56
CA TRP A 150 -17.02 7.82 7.36
C TRP A 150 -17.02 7.25 8.78
N ASP A 151 -18.17 7.19 9.45
CA ASP A 151 -18.32 6.56 10.77
C ASP A 151 -18.34 5.02 10.70
N ALA A 152 -18.70 4.43 9.55
CA ALA A 152 -18.73 2.99 9.36
C ALA A 152 -17.34 2.42 9.11
N LEU A 153 -16.49 3.18 8.41
CA LEU A 153 -15.11 2.80 8.14
C LEU A 153 -14.15 3.23 9.25
N SER A 154 -14.50 4.25 10.04
CA SER A 154 -13.82 4.58 11.28
C SER A 154 -14.42 3.71 12.40
N THR A 155 -13.94 2.47 12.54
CA THR A 155 -14.07 1.85 13.86
C THR A 155 -13.34 2.77 14.85
N GLY A 156 -13.73 2.80 16.12
CA GLY A 156 -13.20 3.74 17.13
C GLY A 156 -11.70 3.62 17.45
N ASP A 157 -10.93 2.97 16.57
CA ASP A 157 -9.48 2.88 16.58
C ASP A 157 -8.89 3.96 15.65
N GLU A 158 -8.04 4.83 16.20
CA GLU A 158 -7.48 5.99 15.48
C GLU A 158 -6.63 5.57 14.28
N GLU A 159 -6.00 4.39 14.32
CA GLU A 159 -5.21 3.82 13.22
C GLU A 159 -6.09 3.39 12.03
N GLU A 160 -7.28 2.83 12.27
CA GLU A 160 -8.21 2.46 11.20
C GLU A 160 -8.82 3.71 10.56
N ALA A 161 -9.17 4.73 11.35
CA ALA A 161 -9.66 6.01 10.84
C ALA A 161 -8.62 6.73 9.95
N GLU A 162 -7.32 6.63 10.26
CA GLU A 162 -6.23 7.16 9.43
C GLU A 162 -6.03 6.36 8.13
N ALA A 163 -6.15 5.02 8.21
CA ALA A 163 -6.11 4.13 7.05
C ALA A 163 -7.25 4.44 6.06
N VAL A 164 -8.45 4.79 6.55
CA VAL A 164 -9.58 5.22 5.72
C VAL A 164 -9.32 6.57 5.06
N ARG A 165 -8.85 7.58 5.82
CA ARG A 165 -8.53 8.90 5.26
C ARG A 165 -7.49 8.83 4.15
N THR A 166 -6.54 7.91 4.25
CA THR A 166 -5.49 7.74 3.23
C THR A 166 -5.96 6.97 1.98
N VAL A 167 -7.10 6.28 2.03
CA VAL A 167 -7.70 5.54 0.90
C VAL A 167 -8.65 6.40 0.07
N PHE A 168 -9.31 7.37 0.69
CA PHE A 168 -10.35 8.20 0.06
C PHE A 168 -9.95 9.68 -0.17
N ALA A 169 -8.71 10.06 0.17
CA ALA A 169 -8.13 11.38 -0.14
C ALA A 169 -7.36 11.42 -1.47
#